data_AF-A0A060JNS2-F1
#
_entry.id   AF-A0A060JNS2-F1
#
_cell.length_a   1.000
_cell.length_b   1.000
_cell.length_c   1.000
_cell.angle_alpha   90.00
_cell.angle_beta   90.00
_cell.angle_gamma   90.00
#
_symmetry.space_group_name_H-M   'P 1'
#
loop_
_entity.id
_entity.type
_entity.pdbx_description
1 polymer ?
#
loop_
_entity_poly.entity_id
_entity_poly.type
_entity_poly.pdbx_seq_one_letter_code
_entity_poly.pdbx_strand_id
1 'polypeptide(L)' 'MPSKPQELDSEWYKIGLAAAARRALVDAKLYRVSDLRKISEQDLANLQGMGKSAMARIKQIMRAKKIKFLD' A
#
# COMPACT_ATOMS: atom_id res chain seq x y z
N MET A 1 13.03 -8.09 -21.42
CA MET A 1 12.18 -8.78 -20.43
C MET A 1 11.25 -7.74 -19.84
N PRO A 2 9.92 -7.83 -19.93
CA PRO A 2 9.06 -6.86 -19.26
C PRO A 2 9.20 -7.09 -17.76
N SER A 3 9.86 -6.17 -17.06
CA SER A 3 9.96 -6.12 -15.60
C SER A 3 8.54 -6.21 -15.04
N LYS A 4 8.21 -7.30 -14.32
CA LYS A 4 6.83 -7.63 -13.96
C LYS A 4 6.32 -6.71 -12.84
N PRO A 5 5.45 -5.72 -13.11
CA PRO A 5 4.72 -5.03 -12.05
C PRO A 5 3.94 -6.00 -11.15
N GLN A 6 3.58 -7.19 -11.65
CA GLN A 6 2.92 -8.24 -10.85
C GLN A 6 3.72 -8.70 -9.63
N GLU A 7 5.06 -8.65 -9.66
CA GLU A 7 5.87 -9.05 -8.50
C GLU A 7 5.87 -7.96 -7.41
N LEU A 8 5.83 -6.69 -7.82
CA LEU A 8 5.91 -5.54 -6.91
C LEU A 8 4.58 -5.26 -6.20
N ASP A 9 3.45 -5.55 -6.84
CA ASP A 9 2.11 -5.40 -6.23
C ASP A 9 1.55 -6.69 -5.61
N SER A 10 2.30 -7.79 -5.66
CA SER A 10 1.86 -9.11 -5.17
C SER A 10 1.43 -9.09 -3.70
N GLU A 11 2.14 -8.39 -2.83
CA GLU A 11 1.79 -8.30 -1.41
C GLU A 11 0.46 -7.57 -1.21
N TRP A 12 0.25 -6.50 -1.98
CA TRP A 12 -0.97 -5.70 -1.98
C TRP A 12 -2.17 -6.44 -2.57
N TYR A 13 -1.93 -7.26 -3.59
CA TYR A 13 -2.95 -8.12 -4.19
C TYR A 13 -3.45 -9.17 -3.20
N LYS A 14 -2.53 -9.83 -2.48
CA LYS A 14 -2.87 -10.85 -1.47
C LYS A 14 -3.74 -10.32 -0.33
N ILE A 15 -3.60 -9.05 0.03
CA ILE A 15 -4.43 -8.42 1.06
C ILE A 15 -5.77 -7.89 0.52
N GLY A 16 -6.03 -8.01 -0.78
CA GLY A 16 -7.29 -7.64 -1.42
C GLY A 16 -7.40 -6.17 -1.81
N LEU A 17 -6.29 -5.46 -2.08
CA LEU A 17 -6.35 -4.09 -2.59
C LEU A 17 -6.75 -4.05 -4.07
N ALA A 18 -7.55 -3.05 -4.43
CA ALA A 18 -7.95 -2.78 -5.81
C ALA A 18 -6.76 -2.36 -6.68
N ALA A 19 -6.84 -2.62 -8.00
CA ALA A 19 -5.73 -2.38 -8.91
C ALA A 19 -5.21 -0.92 -8.90
N ALA A 20 -6.08 0.06 -8.71
CA ALA A 20 -5.70 1.46 -8.60
C ALA A 20 -4.82 1.73 -7.36
N ALA A 21 -5.25 1.28 -6.17
CA ALA A 21 -4.49 1.43 -4.94
C ALA A 21 -3.15 0.70 -4.98
N ARG A 22 -3.12 -0.49 -5.60
CA ARG A 22 -1.89 -1.26 -5.80
C ARG A 22 -0.87 -0.52 -6.65
N ARG A 23 -1.31 0.07 -7.77
CA ARG A 23 -0.45 0.90 -8.63
C ARG A 23 0.08 2.11 -7.87
N ALA A 24 -0.78 2.81 -7.15
CA ALA A 24 -0.39 3.96 -6.35
C ALA A 24 0.73 3.63 -5.33
N LEU A 25 0.64 2.46 -4.68
CA LEU A 25 1.67 1.98 -3.76
C LEU A 25 2.99 1.66 -4.49
N VAL A 26 2.93 0.97 -5.63
CA VAL A 26 4.11 0.65 -6.45
C VAL A 26 4.78 1.93 -6.96
N ASP A 27 4.01 2.90 -7.43
CA ASP A 27 4.51 4.19 -7.93
C ASP A 27 5.17 5.00 -6.79
N ALA A 28 4.63 4.90 -5.57
CA ALA A 28 5.24 5.44 -4.35
C ALA A 28 6.43 4.62 -3.81
N LYS A 29 6.86 3.56 -4.53
CA LYS A 29 7.92 2.62 -4.12
C LYS A 29 7.65 1.91 -2.78
N LEU A 30 6.37 1.73 -2.44
CA LEU A 30 5.89 0.99 -1.29
C LEU A 30 5.52 -0.42 -1.75
N TYR A 31 6.45 -1.36 -1.65
CA TYR A 31 6.23 -2.72 -2.17
C TYR A 31 5.74 -3.70 -1.10
N ARG A 32 5.89 -3.34 0.18
CA ARG A 32 5.60 -4.21 1.32
C ARG A 32 4.90 -3.43 2.43
N VAL A 33 4.19 -4.13 3.32
CA VAL A 33 3.55 -3.47 4.48
C VAL A 33 4.59 -2.77 5.38
N SER A 34 5.82 -3.27 5.43
CA SER A 34 6.91 -2.62 6.19
C SER A 34 7.30 -1.25 5.64
N ASP A 35 7.11 -1.00 4.35
CA ASP A 35 7.43 0.29 3.73
C ASP A 35 6.47 1.39 4.17
N LEU A 36 5.29 1.03 4.69
CA LEU A 36 4.32 2.00 5.23
C LEU A 36 4.85 2.78 6.43
N ARG A 37 5.97 2.36 7.03
CA ARG A 37 6.70 3.13 8.05
C ARG A 37 7.40 4.37 7.50
N LYS A 38 7.52 4.47 6.17
CA LYS A 38 8.23 5.54 5.45
C LYS A 38 7.30 6.64 4.92
N ILE A 39 6.00 6.51 5.12
CA ILE A 39 4.99 7.45 4.63
C ILE A 39 3.99 7.76 5.73
N SER A 40 3.51 9.00 5.77
CA SER A 40 2.45 9.41 6.70
C SER A 40 1.09 8.86 6.26
N GLU A 41 0.13 8.80 7.18
CA GLU A 41 -1.23 8.39 6.84
C GLU A 41 -1.87 9.35 5.81
N GLN A 42 -1.60 10.65 5.95
CA GLN A 42 -2.15 11.69 5.09
C GLN A 42 -1.57 11.59 3.68
N ASP A 43 -0.26 11.43 3.54
CA ASP A 43 0.40 11.28 2.25
C ASP A 43 -0.09 10.03 1.52
N LEU A 44 -0.26 8.93 2.27
CA LEU A 44 -0.83 7.71 1.71
C LEU A 44 -2.27 7.93 1.22
N ALA A 45 -3.11 8.61 2.00
CA ALA A 45 -4.48 8.92 1.64
C ALA A 45 -4.58 9.87 0.43
N ASN A 46 -3.56 10.71 0.21
CA ASN A 46 -3.48 11.63 -0.91
C ASN A 46 -3.01 10.95 -2.22
N LEU A 47 -2.56 9.69 -2.18
CA LEU A 47 -2.16 8.99 -3.39
C LEU A 47 -3.35 8.75 -4.33
N GLN A 48 -3.11 8.97 -5.63
CA GLN A 48 -4.13 8.79 -6.66
C GLN A 48 -4.58 7.32 -6.75
N GLY A 49 -5.83 7.05 -6.39
CA GLY A 49 -6.38 5.69 -6.33
C GLY A 49 -6.50 5.12 -4.91
N MET A 50 -6.09 5.88 -3.88
CA MET A 50 -6.26 5.50 -2.48
C MET A 50 -7.65 5.91 -1.96
N GLY A 51 -8.60 4.99 -2.05
CA GLY A 51 -9.96 5.18 -1.52
C GLY A 51 -10.11 4.79 -0.04
N LYS A 52 -11.27 5.13 0.54
CA LYS A 52 -11.64 4.77 1.92
C LYS A 52 -11.48 3.26 2.21
N SER A 53 -11.86 2.40 1.26
CA SER A 53 -11.73 0.94 1.38
C SER A 53 -10.27 0.48 1.43
N ALA A 54 -9.40 1.06 0.59
CA ALA A 54 -7.98 0.75 0.57
C ALA A 54 -7.31 1.16 1.88
N MET A 55 -7.57 2.38 2.35
CA MET A 55 -7.05 2.88 3.64
C MET A 55 -7.49 2.00 4.81
N ALA A 56 -8.78 1.61 4.87
CA ALA A 56 -9.28 0.72 5.92
C ALA A 56 -8.55 -0.63 5.92
N ARG A 57 -8.32 -1.21 4.74
CA ARG A 57 -7.64 -2.50 4.60
C ARG A 57 -6.17 -2.41 4.99
N ILE A 58 -5.48 -1.34 4.58
CA ILE A 58 -4.09 -1.08 4.95
C ILE A 58 -3.96 -0.93 6.47
N LYS A 59 -4.81 -0.12 7.11
CA LYS A 59 -4.82 0.06 8.57
C LYS A 59 -5.06 -1.25 9.31
N GLN A 60 -5.97 -2.10 8.82
CA GLN A 60 -6.23 -3.42 9.40
C GLN A 60 -4.97 -4.29 9.40
N ILE A 61 -4.26 -4.35 8.27
CA ILE A 61 -3.03 -5.15 8.13
C ILE A 61 -1.88 -4.57 8.96
N MET A 62 -1.75 -3.24 9.01
CA MET A 62 -0.75 -2.58 9.87
C MET A 62 -0.98 -2.89 11.35
N ARG A 63 -2.23 -2.83 11.82
CA ARG A 63 -2.58 -3.23 13.20
C ARG A 63 -2.22 -4.68 13.48
N ALA A 64 -2.55 -5.60 12.57
CA ALA A 64 -2.20 -7.02 12.71
C ALA A 64 -0.68 -7.25 12.78
N LYS A 65 0.11 -6.46 12.04
CA LYS A 65 1.58 -6.53 12.02
C LYS A 65 2.27 -5.62 13.04
N LYS A 66 1.51 -4.91 13.88
CA LYS A 66 2.03 -3.89 14.84
C LYS A 66 2.93 -2.85 14.17
N ILE A 67 2.55 -2.40 12.97
CA ILE A 67 3.22 -1.36 12.20
C ILE A 67 2.43 -0.05 12.37
N LYS A 68 3.14 1.08 12.40
CA LYS A 68 2.57 2.42 12.39
C LYS A 68 3.08 3.18 11.16
N PHE A 69 2.33 4.20 10.76
CA PHE A 69 2.77 5.15 9.74
C PHE A 69 3.96 5.96 10.24
N LEU A 70 4.61 6.67 9.32
CA LEU A 70 5.49 7.77 9.70
C LEU A 70 4.65 8.83 10.42
N ASP A 71 5.16 9.32 11.55
CA ASP A 71 4.54 10.40 12.34
C ASP A 71 4.63 11.74 11.58
#